data_AF-B4X137-F1
#
_entry.id   AF-B4X137-F1
#
_cell.length_a   1.000
_cell.length_b   1.000
_cell.length_c   1.000
_cell.angle_alpha   90.00
_cell.angle_beta   90.00
_cell.angle_gamma   90.00
#
_symmetry.space_group_name_H-M   'P 1'
#
loop_
_entity.id
_entity.type
_entity.pdbx_description
1 polymer ?
#
loop_
_entity_poly.entity_id
_entity_poly.type
_entity_poly.pdbx_seq_one_letter_code
_entity_poly.pdbx_strand_id
1 'polypeptide(L)'
;MQMKISNGLLLLATLLVSGCTNVAGDVTRTLEPLSADPFNRAALFSSANAFFTDAGYQCRSASDTEDFRCRKDLRDIYIHQTHAVVEIFPGDDGGNPLLVTTRWDEGLIPGEFISSQFSNPDVAAFCDYLAQATLAVCRNAS
;
A
#
# COMPACT_ATOMS: atom_id res chain seq x y z
N MET A 1 0.28 42.50 -32.38
CA MET A 1 1.29 42.37 -31.32
C MET A 1 1.59 40.88 -31.15
N GLN A 2 2.71 40.40 -31.70
CA GLN A 2 3.09 38.97 -31.64
C GLN A 2 3.76 38.71 -30.29
N MET A 3 3.11 37.93 -29.43
CA MET A 3 3.64 37.57 -28.11
C MET A 3 4.69 36.46 -28.29
N LYS A 4 5.97 36.83 -28.21
CA LYS A 4 7.08 35.86 -28.17
C LYS A 4 7.06 35.17 -26.81
N ILE A 5 6.42 33.99 -26.74
CA ILE A 5 6.48 33.12 -25.57
C ILE A 5 7.92 32.62 -25.48
N SER A 6 8.66 33.11 -24.47
CA SER A 6 10.05 32.70 -24.22
C SER A 6 10.10 31.23 -23.80
N ASN A 7 10.95 30.42 -24.44
CA ASN A 7 11.15 29.01 -24.09
C ASN A 7 11.48 28.80 -22.60
N GLY A 8 12.07 29.79 -21.92
CA GLY A 8 12.33 29.72 -20.48
C GLY A 8 11.06 29.77 -19.61
N LEU A 9 10.02 30.48 -20.06
CA LEU A 9 8.72 30.52 -19.36
C LEU A 9 7.98 29.18 -19.51
N LEU A 10 8.13 28.52 -20.65
CA LEU A 10 7.58 27.19 -20.90
C LEU A 10 8.25 26.12 -20.01
N LEU A 11 9.57 26.21 -19.80
CA LEU A 11 10.34 25.31 -18.93
C LEU A 11 10.00 25.50 -17.43
N LEU A 12 9.78 26.73 -16.98
CA LEU A 12 9.28 26.97 -15.62
C LEU A 12 7.85 26.46 -15.44
N ALA A 13 6.99 26.61 -16.45
CA ALA A 13 5.63 26.08 -16.41
C ALA A 13 5.62 24.54 -16.35
N THR A 14 6.53 23.84 -17.03
CA THR A 14 6.62 22.37 -16.93
C THR A 14 7.13 21.87 -15.58
N LEU A 15 8.00 22.65 -14.90
CA LEU A 15 8.45 22.34 -13.53
C LEU A 15 7.34 22.52 -12.48
N LEU A 16 6.33 23.35 -12.76
CA LEU A 16 5.18 23.55 -11.88
C LEU A 16 4.08 22.49 -12.06
N VAL A 17 4.16 21.66 -13.12
CA VAL A 17 3.18 20.63 -13.46
C VAL A 17 3.75 19.21 -13.27
N SER A 18 4.97 19.07 -12.72
CA SER A 18 5.41 17.77 -12.22
C SER A 18 4.56 17.43 -11.00
N GLY A 19 3.59 16.53 -11.17
CA GLY A 19 2.83 15.97 -10.06
C GLY A 19 3.81 15.44 -9.01
N CYS A 20 3.62 15.82 -7.76
CA CYS A 20 4.40 15.27 -6.67
C CYS A 20 3.83 13.89 -6.35
N THR A 21 4.71 12.91 -6.15
CA THR A 21 4.34 11.63 -5.52
C THR A 21 4.92 11.65 -4.11
N ASN A 22 4.06 11.54 -3.10
CA ASN A 22 4.46 11.34 -1.71
C ASN A 22 4.05 9.94 -1.28
N VAL A 23 5.00 9.19 -0.72
CA VAL A 23 4.76 7.83 -0.23
C VAL A 23 5.07 7.78 1.26
N ALA A 24 4.12 7.32 2.06
CA ALA A 24 4.28 7.11 3.50
C ALA A 24 3.92 5.67 3.87
N GLY A 25 4.81 4.99 4.59
CA GLY A 25 4.57 3.62 5.08
C GLY A 25 3.89 3.60 6.45
N ASP A 26 3.10 2.56 6.71
CA ASP A 26 2.80 2.13 8.08
C ASP A 26 3.96 1.24 8.59
N VAL A 27 3.91 0.87 9.87
CA VAL A 27 4.81 -0.12 10.45
C VAL A 27 4.70 -1.44 9.68
N THR A 28 5.83 -1.90 9.13
CA THR A 28 5.94 -3.23 8.53
C THR A 28 5.71 -4.31 9.58
N ARG A 29 4.93 -5.33 9.25
CA ARG A 29 4.60 -6.42 10.17
C ARG A 29 5.07 -7.76 9.62
N THR A 30 5.76 -8.54 10.44
CA THR A 30 6.03 -9.95 10.18
C THR A 30 4.80 -10.78 10.58
N LEU A 31 4.36 -11.67 9.70
CA LEU A 31 3.28 -12.62 9.98
C LEU A 31 3.91 -13.91 10.52
N GLU A 32 3.77 -14.16 11.81
CA GLU A 32 4.29 -15.38 12.46
C GLU A 32 3.18 -16.44 12.51
N PRO A 33 3.42 -17.68 12.02
CA PRO A 33 2.42 -18.74 12.10
C PRO A 33 2.21 -19.16 13.55
N LEU A 34 0.97 -19.47 13.90
CA LEU A 34 0.63 -19.99 15.23
C LEU A 34 0.88 -21.50 15.37
N SER A 35 1.02 -22.22 14.25
CA SER A 35 1.46 -23.62 14.20
C SER A 35 2.95 -23.73 13.92
N ALA A 36 3.53 -24.89 14.21
CA ALA A 36 4.91 -25.21 13.82
C ALA A 36 5.05 -25.46 12.31
N ASP A 37 3.93 -25.61 11.59
CA ASP A 37 3.91 -25.79 10.15
C ASP A 37 4.13 -24.43 9.44
N PRO A 38 4.91 -24.40 8.35
CA PRO A 38 5.05 -23.21 7.53
C PRO A 38 3.70 -22.70 7.00
N PHE A 39 3.60 -21.40 6.74
CA PHE A 39 2.39 -20.85 6.11
C PHE A 39 2.07 -21.55 4.79
N ASN A 40 0.82 -22.00 4.66
CA ASN A 40 0.25 -22.23 3.35
C ASN A 40 0.01 -20.85 2.69
N ARG A 41 0.96 -20.43 1.86
CA ARG A 41 0.96 -19.11 1.20
C ARG A 41 -0.30 -18.87 0.38
N ALA A 42 -0.78 -19.90 -0.33
CA ALA A 42 -2.02 -19.80 -1.10
C ALA A 42 -3.24 -19.55 -0.20
N ALA A 43 -3.31 -20.22 0.96
CA ALA A 43 -4.39 -20.01 1.93
C ALA A 43 -4.30 -18.62 2.59
N LEU A 44 -3.09 -18.15 2.91
CA LEU A 44 -2.86 -16.80 3.44
C LEU A 44 -3.32 -15.74 2.44
N PHE A 45 -2.88 -15.82 1.18
CA PHE A 45 -3.25 -14.87 0.14
C PHE A 45 -4.73 -14.94 -0.20
N SER A 46 -5.34 -16.12 -0.18
CA SER A 46 -6.79 -16.27 -0.36
C SER A 46 -7.56 -15.58 0.77
N SER A 47 -7.13 -15.78 2.03
CA SER A 47 -7.76 -15.14 3.20
C SER A 47 -7.58 -13.62 3.19
N ALA A 48 -6.38 -13.14 2.87
CA ALA A 48 -6.09 -11.73 2.71
C ALA A 48 -6.91 -11.11 1.57
N ASN A 49 -7.01 -11.79 0.42
CA ASN A 49 -7.81 -11.32 -0.71
C ASN A 49 -9.27 -11.15 -0.30
N ALA A 50 -9.85 -12.14 0.38
CA ALA A 50 -11.22 -12.08 0.85
C ALA A 50 -11.44 -10.91 1.83
N PHE A 51 -10.57 -10.79 2.86
CA PHE A 51 -10.65 -9.73 3.85
C PHE A 51 -10.54 -8.33 3.24
N PHE A 52 -9.50 -8.09 2.43
CA PHE A 52 -9.27 -6.76 1.86
C PHE A 52 -10.28 -6.42 0.77
N THR A 53 -10.79 -7.40 0.02
CA THR A 53 -11.91 -7.15 -0.91
C THR A 53 -13.16 -6.70 -0.16
N ASP A 54 -13.49 -7.34 0.96
CA ASP A 54 -14.62 -6.94 1.81
C ASP A 54 -14.42 -5.52 2.40
N ALA A 55 -13.18 -5.19 2.77
CA ALA A 55 -12.79 -3.84 3.19
C ALA A 55 -12.74 -2.80 2.04
N GLY A 56 -13.11 -3.18 0.80
CA GLY A 56 -13.20 -2.29 -0.35
C GLY A 56 -11.91 -2.10 -1.15
N TYR A 57 -10.92 -2.97 -0.97
CA TYR A 57 -9.72 -2.98 -1.80
C TYR A 57 -9.95 -3.75 -3.11
N GLN A 58 -9.32 -3.25 -4.17
CA GLN A 58 -9.14 -3.98 -5.42
C GLN A 58 -7.84 -4.79 -5.32
N CYS A 59 -8.00 -6.09 -5.15
CA CYS A 59 -6.88 -7.02 -5.05
C CYS A 59 -6.57 -7.63 -6.43
N ARG A 60 -5.29 -7.69 -6.77
CA ARG A 60 -4.84 -8.52 -7.89
C ARG A 60 -4.59 -9.91 -7.34
N SER A 61 -5.42 -10.87 -7.75
CA SER A 61 -5.16 -12.27 -7.46
C SER A 61 -3.79 -12.64 -8.03
N ALA A 62 -2.95 -13.25 -7.21
CA ALA A 62 -1.62 -13.74 -7.57
C ALA A 62 -1.72 -14.86 -8.63
N SER A 63 -2.03 -14.50 -9.88
CA SER A 63 -1.76 -15.36 -11.01
C SER A 63 -0.37 -15.00 -11.52
N ASP A 64 0.57 -15.88 -11.20
CA ASP A 64 1.92 -16.02 -11.78
C ASP A 64 3.09 -15.26 -11.12
N THR A 65 2.85 -14.35 -10.16
CA THR A 65 3.95 -13.50 -9.60
C THR A 65 4.30 -13.72 -8.12
N GLU A 66 3.75 -14.72 -7.42
CA GLU A 66 3.99 -14.97 -5.97
C GLU A 66 3.71 -13.79 -5.00
N ASP A 67 3.28 -12.65 -5.52
CA ASP A 67 3.09 -11.41 -4.77
C ASP A 67 1.60 -11.12 -4.57
N PHE A 68 1.22 -10.86 -3.32
CA PHE A 68 -0.11 -10.38 -2.97
C PHE A 68 -0.11 -8.85 -2.94
N ARG A 69 -1.05 -8.23 -3.67
CA ARG A 69 -1.20 -6.76 -3.69
C ARG A 69 -2.65 -6.33 -3.81
N CYS A 70 -3.05 -5.43 -2.92
CA CYS A 70 -4.37 -4.81 -2.91
C CYS A 70 -4.25 -3.28 -2.89
N ARG A 71 -5.14 -2.59 -3.61
CA ARG A 71 -5.21 -1.12 -3.63
C ARG A 71 -6.60 -0.65 -3.21
N LYS A 72 -6.67 0.40 -2.39
CA LYS A 72 -7.92 1.10 -2.05
C LYS A 72 -7.71 2.59 -2.19
N ASP A 73 -8.58 3.25 -2.95
CA ASP A 73 -8.58 4.70 -3.02
C ASP A 73 -9.16 5.24 -1.69
N LEU A 74 -8.40 6.07 -1.00
CA LEU A 74 -8.80 6.68 0.28
C LEU A 74 -9.48 8.03 0.04
N ARG A 75 -9.01 8.77 -0.97
CA ARG A 75 -9.59 10.01 -1.45
C ARG A 75 -9.32 10.13 -2.94
N ASP A 76 -10.36 10.43 -3.70
CA ASP A 76 -10.26 10.72 -5.12
C ASP A 76 -10.83 12.12 -5.38
N ILE A 77 -9.95 13.10 -5.56
CA ILE A 77 -10.32 14.47 -5.91
C ILE A 77 -9.65 14.77 -7.25
N TYR A 78 -10.34 15.49 -8.13
CA TYR A 78 -9.93 15.70 -9.53
C TYR A 78 -8.46 16.14 -9.76
N ILE A 79 -7.81 16.74 -8.75
CA ILE A 79 -6.43 17.24 -8.82
C ILE A 79 -5.42 16.46 -7.96
N HIS A 80 -5.88 15.56 -7.07
CA HIS A 80 -5.02 14.74 -6.21
C HIS A 80 -5.70 13.40 -5.85
N GLN A 81 -4.92 12.33 -5.94
CA GLN A 81 -5.35 10.99 -5.64
C GLN A 81 -4.58 10.48 -4.43
N THR A 82 -5.29 10.01 -3.42
CA THR A 82 -4.69 9.33 -2.27
C THR A 82 -5.19 7.90 -2.25
N HIS A 83 -4.27 6.94 -2.31
CA HIS A 83 -4.61 5.52 -2.23
C HIS A 83 -3.70 4.77 -1.27
N ALA A 84 -4.24 3.72 -0.65
CA ALA A 84 -3.48 2.76 0.13
C ALA A 84 -3.14 1.55 -0.74
N VAL A 85 -1.92 1.04 -0.59
CA VAL A 85 -1.47 -0.22 -1.14
C VAL A 85 -1.11 -1.15 0.01
N VAL A 86 -1.65 -2.36 0.01
CA VAL A 86 -1.31 -3.44 0.95
C VAL A 86 -0.61 -4.53 0.15
N GLU A 87 0.55 -4.94 0.61
CA GLU A 87 1.37 -6.00 -0.01
C GLU A 87 1.73 -7.05 1.04
N ILE A 88 1.67 -8.33 0.64
CA ILE A 88 2.24 -9.42 1.44
C ILE A 88 3.37 -10.03 0.61
N PHE A 89 4.59 -9.82 1.08
CA PHE A 89 5.77 -10.39 0.47
C PHE A 89 6.02 -11.79 1.07
N PRO A 90 6.25 -12.80 0.23
CA PRO A 90 6.82 -14.05 0.73
C PRO A 90 8.18 -13.71 1.34
N GLY A 91 8.41 -14.05 2.61
CA GLY A 91 9.75 -13.88 3.19
C GLY A 91 10.80 -14.66 2.38
N ASP A 92 12.08 -14.32 2.54
CA ASP A 92 13.20 -15.07 1.95
C ASP A 92 13.08 -16.57 2.25
N ASP A 93 13.74 -17.46 1.49
CA ASP A 93 13.62 -18.93 1.59
C ASP A 93 13.57 -19.48 3.06
N GLY A 94 12.35 -19.64 3.60
CA GLY A 94 12.08 -20.14 4.96
C GLY A 94 11.68 -19.08 6.02
N GLY A 95 11.63 -17.81 5.66
CA GLY A 95 11.23 -16.69 6.50
C GLY A 95 9.73 -16.46 6.58
N ASN A 96 9.31 -15.77 7.65
CA ASN A 96 7.92 -15.37 7.85
C ASN A 96 7.51 -14.27 6.86
N PRO A 97 6.30 -14.33 6.26
CA PRO A 97 5.83 -13.31 5.33
C PRO A 97 5.81 -11.90 5.93
N LEU A 98 6.05 -10.89 5.10
CA LEU A 98 6.01 -9.48 5.50
C LEU A 98 4.75 -8.81 4.97
N LEU A 99 3.97 -8.22 5.86
CA LEU A 99 2.82 -7.37 5.57
C LEU A 99 3.27 -5.91 5.59
N VAL A 100 3.22 -5.29 4.42
CA VAL A 100 3.63 -3.90 4.19
C VAL A 100 2.42 -3.11 3.70
N THR A 101 2.24 -1.89 4.20
CA THR A 101 1.26 -0.98 3.63
C THR A 101 1.84 0.41 3.42
N THR A 102 1.43 1.04 2.34
CA THR A 102 1.90 2.37 1.95
C THR A 102 0.71 3.23 1.50
N ARG A 103 0.73 4.50 1.87
CA ARG A 103 -0.14 5.54 1.31
C ARG A 103 0.62 6.24 0.20
N TRP A 104 -0.04 6.37 -0.94
CA TRP A 104 0.44 7.07 -2.12
C TRP A 104 -0.45 8.28 -2.34
N ASP A 105 0.14 9.46 -2.21
CA ASP A 105 -0.47 10.72 -2.61
C ASP A 105 0.14 11.10 -3.95
N GLU A 106 -0.69 11.29 -4.98
CA GLU A 106 -0.27 11.58 -6.35
C GLU A 106 -1.01 12.82 -6.89
N GLY A 107 -0.30 13.64 -7.67
CA GLY A 107 -0.86 14.80 -8.37
C GLY A 107 -0.36 16.13 -7.81
N LEU A 108 -1.19 17.17 -7.90
CA LEU A 108 -0.87 18.48 -7.34
C LEU A 108 -1.25 18.48 -5.86
N ILE A 109 -0.28 18.13 -5.01
CA ILE A 109 -0.46 18.00 -3.57
C ILE A 109 -0.03 19.30 -2.90
N PRO A 110 -0.95 20.04 -2.26
CA PRO A 110 -0.56 21.16 -1.40
C PRO A 110 0.37 20.67 -0.28
N GLY A 111 1.43 21.43 0.01
CA GLY A 111 2.49 21.00 0.93
C GLY A 111 1.99 20.68 2.34
N GLU A 112 0.88 21.30 2.78
CA GLU A 112 0.23 21.04 4.06
C GLU A 112 -0.40 19.64 4.18
N PHE A 113 -0.64 18.95 3.06
CA PHE A 113 -1.18 17.58 3.04
C PHE A 113 -0.10 16.51 2.92
N ILE A 114 1.17 16.90 2.74
CA ILE A 114 2.30 15.97 2.74
C ILE A 114 2.59 15.56 4.19
N SER A 115 2.14 14.38 4.57
CA SER A 115 2.47 13.76 5.86
C SER A 115 3.41 12.58 5.65
N SER A 116 4.48 12.50 6.44
CA SER A 116 5.32 11.30 6.53
C SER A 116 4.71 10.21 7.42
N GLN A 117 3.66 10.54 8.18
CA GLN A 117 2.98 9.61 9.07
C GLN A 117 1.80 8.97 8.37
N PHE A 118 1.68 7.66 8.53
CA PHE A 118 0.56 6.87 8.04
C PHE A 118 0.34 5.66 8.95
N SER A 119 -0.93 5.35 9.21
CA SER A 119 -1.36 4.13 9.88
C SER A 119 -2.61 3.61 9.17
N ASN A 120 -2.64 2.32 8.84
CA ASN A 120 -3.78 1.76 8.12
C ASN A 120 -4.68 0.94 9.07
N PRO A 121 -5.91 1.39 9.37
CA PRO A 121 -6.81 0.68 10.28
C PRO A 121 -7.25 -0.68 9.71
N ASP A 122 -7.34 -0.82 8.39
CA ASP A 122 -7.72 -2.09 7.76
C ASP A 122 -6.62 -3.15 7.96
N VAL A 123 -5.36 -2.74 7.99
CA VAL A 123 -4.21 -3.62 8.26
C VAL A 123 -4.17 -4.05 9.73
N ALA A 124 -4.49 -3.14 10.66
CA ALA A 124 -4.64 -3.49 12.07
C ALA A 124 -5.79 -4.51 12.28
N ALA A 125 -6.95 -4.26 11.66
CA ALA A 125 -8.08 -5.18 11.71
C ALA A 125 -7.78 -6.54 11.06
N PHE A 126 -6.98 -6.57 9.99
CA PHE A 126 -6.51 -7.82 9.38
C PHE A 126 -5.64 -8.63 10.34
N CYS A 127 -4.75 -7.97 11.09
CA CYS A 127 -3.95 -8.64 12.12
C CYS A 127 -4.80 -9.24 13.24
N ASP A 128 -5.84 -8.52 13.69
CA ASP A 128 -6.79 -9.04 14.67
C ASP A 128 -7.57 -10.23 14.12
N TYR A 129 -7.99 -10.17 12.86
CA TYR A 129 -8.65 -11.28 12.16
C TYR A 129 -7.77 -12.53 12.11
N LEU A 130 -6.49 -12.39 11.72
CA LEU A 130 -5.57 -13.53 11.65
C LEU A 130 -5.35 -14.19 13.01
N ALA A 131 -5.28 -13.39 14.08
CA ALA A 131 -5.14 -13.90 15.45
C ALA A 131 -6.40 -14.63 15.90
N GLN A 132 -7.59 -14.05 15.66
CA GLN A 132 -8.88 -14.67 16.00
C GLN A 132 -9.13 -15.96 15.22
N ALA A 133 -8.73 -16.00 13.96
CA ALA A 133 -8.81 -17.18 13.11
C ALA A 133 -7.73 -18.23 13.43
N THR A 134 -6.85 -17.97 14.41
CA THR A 134 -5.73 -18.84 14.80
C THR A 134 -4.75 -19.15 13.66
N LEU A 135 -4.63 -18.22 12.70
CA LEU A 135 -3.77 -18.39 11.53
C LEU A 135 -2.36 -17.82 11.76
N ALA A 136 -2.29 -16.61 12.32
CA ALA A 136 -1.05 -15.87 12.48
C ALA A 136 -1.12 -14.86 13.61
N VAL A 137 0.04 -14.41 14.08
CA VAL A 137 0.19 -13.19 14.86
C VAL A 137 1.05 -12.20 14.09
N CYS A 138 0.58 -10.97 13.98
CA CYS A 138 1.39 -9.89 13.46
C CYS A 138 2.39 -9.40 14.52
N ARG A 139 3.66 -9.32 14.17
CA ARG A 139 4.72 -8.64 14.94
C ARG A 139 5.25 -7.46 14.16
N ASN A 140 5.64 -6.38 14.82
CA ASN A 140 6.38 -5.33 14.14
C ASN A 140 7.71 -5.90 13.65
N ALA A 141 8.02 -5.70 12.37
CA ALA A 141 9.33 -6.03 11.84
C ALA A 141 10.36 -5.08 12.47
N SER A 142 11.44 -5.66 13.00
CA SER A 142 12.57 -4.96 13.63
C SER A 142 13.60 -4.50 12.61
#